data_AF-A0A7I5E5Y7-F1
#
_entry.id   AF-A0A7I5E5Y7-F1
#
_cell.length_a   1.000
_cell.length_b   1.000
_cell.length_c   1.000
_cell.angle_alpha   90.00
_cell.angle_beta   90.00
_cell.angle_gamma   90.00
#
_symmetry.space_group_name_H-M   'P 1'
#
loop_
_entity.id
_entity.type
_entity.pdbx_description
1 polymer ?
#
loop_
_entity_poly.entity_id
_entity_poly.type
_entity_poly.pdbx_seq_one_letter_code
_entity_poly.pdbx_strand_id
1 'polypeptide(L)'
;MAQKPLTYKQKSGIAFIEQDDPPFIKEMKKKMGFKEPPKLEDKFEDEGPSEFDDAQTELLRMKEEDRPEVVVFDPETDLSQEEVNKELKRKQKEEDDKKIAEGKITFKKPVKRSTVDGAEEDAREEKKKKKTEVKQPEGRLLSFNCDDEEDE
;
A
#
# COMPACT_ATOMS: atom_id res chain seq x y z
N MET A 1 51.01 -11.62 22.47
CA MET A 1 50.73 -12.96 23.01
C MET A 1 49.45 -13.47 22.36
N ALA A 2 49.49 -14.57 21.62
CA ALA A 2 48.30 -15.12 20.97
C ALA A 2 47.43 -15.84 22.01
N GLN A 3 46.17 -15.44 22.17
CA GLN A 3 45.24 -16.10 23.08
C GLN A 3 44.80 -17.45 22.51
N LYS A 4 44.83 -18.49 23.35
CA LYS A 4 44.36 -19.83 22.99
C LYS A 4 42.83 -19.81 22.82
N PRO A 5 42.27 -20.54 21.84
CA PRO A 5 40.82 -20.60 21.64
C PRO A 5 40.14 -21.27 22.84
N LEU A 6 39.00 -20.70 23.27
CA LEU A 6 38.24 -21.24 24.40
C LEU A 6 37.67 -22.63 24.09
N THR A 7 37.61 -23.48 25.11
CA THR A 7 36.99 -24.81 25.04
C THR A 7 35.46 -24.74 25.13
N TYR A 8 34.77 -25.78 24.67
CA TYR A 8 33.30 -25.83 24.66
C TYR A 8 32.65 -25.52 26.03
N LYS A 9 33.19 -26.08 27.11
CA LYS A 9 32.73 -25.84 28.49
C LYS A 9 32.96 -24.40 28.97
N GLN A 10 33.98 -23.73 28.44
CA GLN A 10 34.24 -22.32 28.75
C GLN A 10 33.32 -21.41 27.95
N LYS A 11 32.94 -21.80 26.73
CA LYS A 11 31.97 -21.06 25.90
C LYS A 11 30.55 -21.10 26.47
N SER A 12 30.13 -22.22 27.05
CA SER A 12 28.79 -22.38 27.63
C SER A 12 28.52 -21.53 28.87
N GLY A 13 29.54 -20.96 29.50
CA GLY A 13 29.41 -20.07 30.65
C GLY A 13 29.37 -18.58 30.32
N ILE A 14 29.41 -18.21 29.03
CA ILE A 14 29.48 -16.81 28.59
C ILE A 14 28.07 -16.38 28.16
N ALA A 15 27.50 -15.44 28.91
CA ALA A 15 26.26 -14.76 28.52
C ALA A 15 26.60 -13.45 27.80
N PHE A 16 25.84 -13.12 26.76
CA PHE A 16 25.89 -11.80 26.15
C PHE A 16 25.23 -10.79 27.09
N ILE A 17 25.95 -9.74 27.44
CA ILE A 17 25.43 -8.60 28.19
C ILE A 17 25.53 -7.41 27.25
N GLU A 18 24.38 -6.92 26.80
CA GLU A 18 24.31 -5.68 26.04
C GLU A 18 24.59 -4.53 27.00
N GLN A 19 25.78 -3.96 26.91
CA GLN A 19 26.13 -2.75 27.67
C GLN A 19 25.75 -1.53 26.85
N ASP A 20 25.10 -0.57 27.51
CA ASP A 20 24.83 0.73 26.92
C ASP A 20 26.11 1.44 26.48
N ASP A 21 26.01 2.22 25.40
CA ASP A 21 27.11 3.06 24.97
C ASP A 21 27.55 4.04 26.08
N PRO A 22 28.87 4.23 26.26
CA PRO A 22 29.40 5.23 27.18
C PRO A 22 29.00 6.66 26.74
N PRO A 23 28.95 7.63 27.68
CA PRO A 23 28.38 8.96 27.44
C PRO A 23 29.06 9.72 26.29
N PHE A 24 30.39 9.57 26.13
CA PHE A 24 31.13 10.18 25.03
C PHE A 24 30.66 9.70 23.64
N ILE A 25 30.39 8.39 23.49
CA ILE A 25 29.90 7.83 22.22
C ILE A 25 28.48 8.29 21.93
N LYS A 26 27.62 8.39 22.96
CA LYS A 26 26.25 8.94 22.84
C LYS A 26 26.28 10.39 22.34
N GLU A 27 27.15 11.23 22.90
CA GLU A 27 27.31 12.61 22.44
C GLU A 27 27.84 12.71 21.01
N MET A 28 28.80 11.85 20.64
CA MET A 28 29.35 11.80 19.29
C MET A 28 28.28 11.36 18.27
N LYS A 29 27.52 10.30 18.58
CA LYS A 29 26.38 9.84 17.75
C LYS A 29 25.34 10.94 17.56
N LYS A 30 25.02 11.69 18.63
CA LYS A 30 24.10 12.84 18.57
C LYS A 30 24.65 13.97 17.68
N LYS A 31 25.93 14.33 17.81
CA LYS A 31 26.59 15.35 16.98
C LYS A 31 26.64 14.96 15.50
N MET A 32 26.80 13.67 15.21
CA MET A 32 26.80 13.13 13.84
C MET A 32 25.41 12.86 13.27
N GLY A 33 24.33 13.15 14.02
CA GLY A 33 22.96 12.95 13.55
C GLY A 33 22.58 11.47 13.39
N PHE A 34 23.23 10.57 14.13
CA PHE A 34 22.89 9.15 14.12
C PHE A 34 21.47 8.95 14.66
N LYS A 35 20.60 8.40 13.81
CA LYS A 35 19.27 7.91 14.19
C LYS A 35 19.37 6.41 14.31
N GLU A 36 18.97 5.88 15.47
CA GLU A 36 18.88 4.43 15.65
C GLU A 36 17.92 3.84 14.61
N PRO A 37 18.27 2.71 13.98
CA PRO A 37 17.34 2.04 13.07
C PRO A 37 16.05 1.68 13.83
N PRO A 38 14.91 1.61 13.13
CA PRO A 38 13.65 1.22 13.73
C PRO A 38 13.83 -0.12 14.47
N LYS A 39 13.53 -0.10 15.77
CA LYS A 39 13.64 -1.27 16.64
C LYS A 39 12.49 -2.23 16.33
N LEU A 40 12.61 -3.48 16.78
CA LEU A 40 11.56 -4.48 16.55
C LEU A 40 10.23 -4.05 17.17
N GLU A 41 10.27 -3.41 18.35
CA GLU A 41 9.12 -2.85 19.07
C GLU A 41 8.36 -1.77 18.24
N ASP A 42 9.10 -1.00 17.45
CA ASP A 42 8.56 0.07 16.58
C ASP A 42 7.63 -0.50 15.48
N LYS A 43 7.70 -1.82 15.23
CA LYS A 43 6.81 -2.52 14.30
C LYS A 43 5.50 -2.97 14.94
N PHE A 44 5.43 -3.00 16.27
CA PHE A 44 4.23 -3.41 17.01
C PHE A 44 3.35 -2.22 17.40
N GLU A 45 3.92 -1.01 17.45
CA GLU A 45 3.19 0.22 17.74
C GLU A 45 2.44 0.78 16.52
N ASP A 46 2.77 0.34 15.31
CA ASP A 46 2.02 0.70 14.12
C ASP A 46 0.69 -0.08 14.13
N GLU A 47 -0.35 0.55 14.69
CA GLU A 47 -1.73 0.15 14.48
C GLU A 47 -1.97 0.14 12.97
N GLY A 48 -1.79 -1.04 12.36
CA GLY A 48 -2.05 -1.25 10.95
C GLY A 48 -3.45 -0.74 10.58
N PRO A 49 -3.70 -0.35 9.32
CA PRO A 49 -4.86 0.41 8.92
C PRO A 49 -6.16 -0.23 9.44
N SER A 50 -6.71 0.38 10.49
CA SER A 50 -7.92 -0.05 11.19
C SER A 50 -9.19 0.06 10.33
N GLU A 51 -9.09 0.69 9.16
CA GLU A 51 -10.18 0.80 8.18
C GLU A 51 -10.57 -0.53 7.52
N PHE A 52 -9.78 -1.60 7.69
CA PHE A 52 -10.05 -2.90 7.07
C PHE A 52 -10.86 -3.87 7.94
N ASP A 53 -11.07 -3.60 9.24
CA ASP A 53 -11.73 -4.52 10.17
C ASP A 53 -13.16 -4.09 10.54
N ASP A 54 -13.72 -3.10 9.84
CA ASP A 54 -15.14 -2.79 9.96
C ASP A 54 -15.94 -3.95 9.36
N ALA A 55 -16.66 -4.73 10.18
CA ALA A 55 -17.51 -5.83 9.73
C ALA A 55 -18.48 -5.44 8.60
N GLN A 56 -18.83 -4.15 8.49
CA GLN A 56 -19.62 -3.60 7.39
C GLN A 56 -18.88 -3.61 6.05
N THR A 57 -17.59 -3.26 6.02
CA THR A 57 -16.79 -3.27 4.79
C THR A 57 -16.50 -4.69 4.32
N GLU A 58 -16.36 -5.63 5.27
CA GLU A 58 -16.21 -7.05 4.96
C GLU A 58 -17.47 -7.64 4.30
N LEU A 59 -18.66 -7.35 4.85
CA LEU A 59 -19.93 -7.74 4.19
C LEU A 59 -20.07 -7.14 2.78
N LEU A 60 -19.68 -5.88 2.59
CA LEU A 60 -19.74 -5.24 1.27
C LEU A 60 -18.75 -5.86 0.26
N ARG A 61 -17.63 -6.41 0.74
CA ARG A 61 -16.61 -7.07 -0.08
C ARG A 61 -16.98 -8.50 -0.44
N MET A 62 -17.73 -9.19 0.41
CA MET A 62 -18.28 -10.51 0.11
C MET A 62 -19.22 -10.46 -1.09
N LYS A 63 -19.15 -11.51 -1.91
CA LYS A 63 -20.05 -11.70 -3.04
C LYS A 63 -21.48 -11.80 -2.52
N GLU A 64 -22.46 -11.25 -3.25
CA GLU A 64 -23.86 -11.23 -2.80
C GLU A 64 -24.41 -12.64 -2.50
N GLU A 65 -23.92 -13.65 -3.20
CA GLU A 65 -24.25 -15.08 -3.04
C GLU A 65 -23.70 -15.69 -1.74
N ASP A 66 -22.60 -15.15 -1.20
CA ASP A 66 -21.92 -15.67 -0.01
C ASP A 66 -22.39 -14.98 1.28
N ARG A 67 -23.24 -13.93 1.15
CA ARG A 67 -23.80 -13.21 2.31
C ARG A 67 -24.89 -14.06 2.98
N PRO A 68 -25.02 -13.98 4.32
CA PRO A 68 -26.06 -14.71 5.03
C PRO A 68 -27.47 -14.26 4.59
N GLU A 69 -28.38 -15.22 4.49
CA GLU A 69 -29.77 -14.97 4.16
C GLU A 69 -30.50 -14.32 5.35
N VAL A 70 -31.21 -13.22 5.08
CA VAL A 70 -31.98 -12.49 6.09
C VAL A 70 -33.41 -13.04 6.10
N VAL A 71 -33.78 -13.70 7.19
CA VAL A 71 -35.14 -14.21 7.41
C VAL A 71 -35.94 -13.19 8.20
N VAL A 72 -37.05 -12.73 7.63
CA VAL A 72 -38.00 -11.80 8.27
C VAL A 72 -39.01 -12.62 9.08
N PHE A 73 -39.09 -12.39 10.40
CA PHE A 73 -40.04 -13.08 11.26
C PHE A 73 -41.36 -12.30 11.37
N ASP A 74 -41.27 -11.00 11.59
CA ASP A 74 -42.43 -10.12 11.78
C ASP A 74 -42.40 -8.95 10.78
N PRO A 75 -43.36 -8.86 9.82
CA PRO A 75 -43.31 -7.88 8.73
C PRO A 75 -43.58 -6.43 9.16
N GLU A 76 -44.04 -6.20 10.39
CA GLU A 76 -44.28 -4.86 10.94
C GLU A 76 -43.06 -4.27 11.65
N THR A 77 -42.15 -5.13 12.13
CA THR A 77 -40.98 -4.72 12.94
C THR A 77 -39.66 -4.96 12.21
N ASP A 78 -39.59 -6.03 11.41
CA ASP A 78 -38.39 -6.43 10.71
C ASP A 78 -38.35 -5.81 9.31
N LEU A 79 -37.17 -5.36 8.91
CA LEU A 79 -36.94 -4.81 7.58
C LEU A 79 -36.62 -5.93 6.59
N SER A 80 -37.27 -5.89 5.43
CA SER A 80 -36.94 -6.79 4.34
C SER A 80 -35.59 -6.45 3.71
N GLN A 81 -34.97 -7.44 3.05
CA GLN A 81 -33.70 -7.24 2.33
C GLN A 81 -33.78 -6.09 1.30
N GLU A 82 -34.93 -5.91 0.65
CA GLU A 82 -35.12 -4.83 -0.32
C GLU A 82 -35.13 -3.45 0.33
N GLU A 83 -35.75 -3.31 1.49
CA GLU A 83 -35.82 -2.06 2.24
C GLU A 83 -34.45 -1.68 2.79
N VAL A 84 -33.72 -2.65 3.37
CA VAL A 84 -32.33 -2.45 3.82
C VAL A 84 -31.44 -1.98 2.67
N ASN A 85 -31.53 -2.61 1.50
CA ASN A 85 -30.78 -2.20 0.32
C ASN A 85 -31.16 -0.80 -0.18
N LYS A 86 -32.44 -0.43 -0.07
CA LYS A 86 -32.93 0.90 -0.46
C LYS A 86 -32.41 1.98 0.49
N GLU A 87 -32.37 1.71 1.79
CA GLU A 87 -31.80 2.62 2.78
C GLU A 87 -30.28 2.77 2.63
N LEU A 88 -29.56 1.68 2.43
CA LEU A 88 -28.12 1.71 2.15
C LEU A 88 -27.79 2.56 0.92
N LYS A 89 -28.53 2.38 -0.17
CA LYS A 89 -28.37 3.20 -1.40
C LYS A 89 -28.68 4.68 -1.15
N ARG A 90 -29.62 5.01 -0.26
CA ARG A 90 -29.92 6.40 0.13
C ARG A 90 -28.78 7.01 0.92
N LYS A 91 -28.28 6.30 1.95
CA LYS A 91 -27.12 6.74 2.75
C LYS A 91 -25.88 6.96 1.89
N GLN A 92 -25.57 6.04 0.96
CA GLN A 92 -24.44 6.20 0.04
C GLN A 92 -24.56 7.46 -0.83
N LYS A 93 -25.75 7.75 -1.36
CA LYS A 93 -25.97 8.98 -2.14
C LYS A 93 -25.78 10.24 -1.30
N GLU A 94 -26.29 10.24 -0.07
CA GLU A 94 -26.11 11.38 0.84
C GLU A 94 -24.63 11.58 1.21
N GLU A 95 -23.87 10.51 1.42
CA GLU A 95 -22.43 10.59 1.64
C GLU A 95 -21.68 11.09 0.40
N ASP A 96 -22.04 10.63 -0.78
CA ASP A 96 -21.47 11.11 -2.04
C ASP A 96 -21.78 12.60 -2.25
N ASP A 97 -23.02 13.03 -2.00
CA ASP A 97 -23.42 14.43 -2.08
C ASP A 97 -22.66 15.30 -1.06
N LYS A 98 -22.44 14.80 0.17
CA LYS A 98 -21.59 15.47 1.17
C LYS A 98 -20.14 15.59 0.71
N LYS A 99 -19.55 14.51 0.17
CA LYS A 99 -18.19 14.51 -0.38
C LYS A 99 -18.03 15.47 -1.56
N ILE A 100 -19.05 15.56 -2.42
CA ILE A 100 -19.12 16.52 -3.52
C ILE A 100 -19.17 17.95 -2.98
N ALA A 101 -20.00 18.23 -1.97
CA ALA A 101 -20.09 19.55 -1.35
C ALA A 101 -18.79 19.98 -0.65
N GLU A 102 -18.07 19.04 -0.03
CA GLU A 102 -16.73 19.25 0.55
C GLU A 102 -15.61 19.36 -0.50
N GLY A 103 -15.90 19.14 -1.79
CA GLY A 103 -14.92 19.16 -2.87
C GLY A 103 -13.98 17.95 -2.91
N LYS A 104 -14.25 16.90 -2.13
CA LYS A 104 -13.45 15.67 -2.05
C LYS A 104 -13.93 14.63 -3.04
N ILE A 105 -13.77 14.91 -4.34
CA ILE A 105 -14.17 13.98 -5.41
C ILE A 105 -13.07 12.93 -5.61
N THR A 106 -13.36 11.66 -5.29
CA THR A 106 -12.46 10.53 -5.57
C THR A 106 -12.90 9.78 -6.82
N PHE A 107 -12.01 9.66 -7.81
CA PHE A 107 -12.29 8.85 -9.01
C PHE A 107 -12.05 7.37 -8.71
N LYS A 108 -13.13 6.57 -8.66
CA LYS A 108 -12.99 5.11 -8.56
C LYS A 108 -12.53 4.54 -9.91
N LYS A 109 -11.48 3.72 -9.89
CA LYS A 109 -10.99 3.01 -11.07
C LYS A 109 -12.13 2.14 -11.66
N PRO A 110 -12.38 2.19 -12.97
CA PRO A 110 -13.39 1.35 -13.59
C PRO A 110 -13.04 -0.14 -13.39
N VAL A 111 -14.00 -0.92 -12.92
CA VAL A 111 -13.85 -2.38 -12.81
C VAL A 111 -13.87 -2.97 -14.22
N LYS A 112 -12.78 -3.63 -14.62
CA LYS A 112 -12.71 -4.36 -15.88
C LYS A 112 -13.80 -5.44 -15.85
N ARG A 113 -14.74 -5.40 -16.80
CA ARG A 113 -15.66 -6.53 -17.02
C ARG A 113 -14.80 -7.72 -17.42
N SER A 114 -14.86 -8.81 -16.67
CA SER A 114 -14.29 -10.09 -17.12
C SER A 114 -15.07 -10.55 -18.34
N THR A 115 -14.51 -10.33 -19.53
CA THR A 115 -15.00 -10.94 -20.76
C THR A 115 -14.73 -12.43 -20.66
N VAL A 116 -15.78 -13.20 -20.34
CA VAL A 116 -15.88 -14.58 -20.77
C VAL A 116 -16.06 -14.52 -22.29
N ASP A 117 -14.95 -14.65 -23.00
CA ASP A 117 -14.77 -15.51 -24.18
C ASP A 117 -13.40 -15.18 -24.81
N GLY A 118 -12.68 -16.25 -25.16
CA GLY A 118 -11.22 -16.31 -25.26
C GLY A 118 -10.54 -15.40 -26.28
N ALA A 119 -9.35 -14.91 -25.90
CA ALA A 119 -8.13 -15.06 -26.67
C ALA A 119 -6.91 -14.59 -25.85
N GLU A 120 -6.13 -15.57 -25.42
CA GLU A 120 -4.68 -15.60 -25.26
C GLU A 120 -3.98 -14.70 -24.24
N GLU A 121 -3.21 -15.39 -23.41
CA GLU A 121 -2.15 -14.90 -22.55
C GLU A 121 -1.00 -14.26 -23.36
N ASP A 122 -0.22 -13.45 -22.64
CA ASP A 122 1.18 -13.11 -22.89
C ASP A 122 1.54 -12.02 -23.94
N ALA A 123 2.06 -10.91 -23.39
CA ALA A 123 3.11 -10.01 -23.92
C ALA A 123 3.00 -8.67 -23.16
N ARG A 124 3.66 -8.48 -22.02
CA ARG A 124 5.06 -8.02 -21.93
C ARG A 124 5.49 -7.16 -23.12
N GLU A 125 5.77 -5.91 -22.76
CA GLU A 125 6.82 -5.07 -23.33
C GLU A 125 6.76 -4.63 -24.81
N GLU A 126 6.89 -3.31 -24.94
CA GLU A 126 7.56 -2.60 -26.02
C GLU A 126 6.87 -2.38 -27.39
N LYS A 127 6.70 -1.08 -27.64
CA LYS A 127 7.07 -0.33 -28.85
C LYS A 127 6.16 -0.38 -30.09
N LYS A 128 5.82 0.87 -30.47
CA LYS A 128 5.80 1.46 -31.83
C LYS A 128 4.60 1.13 -32.74
N LYS A 129 3.73 2.14 -32.94
CA LYS A 129 3.74 3.02 -34.16
C LYS A 129 2.51 3.95 -34.26
N LYS A 130 2.81 5.25 -34.45
CA LYS A 130 2.21 6.27 -35.36
C LYS A 130 0.69 6.56 -35.20
N LYS A 131 0.21 7.80 -35.10
CA LYS A 131 0.65 9.07 -35.73
C LYS A 131 0.30 10.25 -34.80
N THR A 132 1.25 11.16 -34.58
CA THR A 132 0.98 12.51 -34.07
C THR A 132 1.51 13.53 -35.04
N GLU A 133 0.65 14.49 -35.34
CA GLU A 133 0.83 15.68 -36.17
C GLU A 133 2.06 16.48 -35.72
N VAL A 134 2.87 16.90 -36.68
CA VAL A 134 4.14 17.60 -36.44
C VAL A 134 3.87 19.03 -35.99
N LYS A 135 4.17 19.33 -34.72
CA LYS A 135 4.42 20.70 -34.26
C LYS A 135 5.92 20.83 -33.97
N GLN A 136 6.55 21.81 -34.60
CA GLN A 136 7.99 22.03 -34.52
C GLN A 136 8.43 22.39 -33.09
N PRO A 137 9.55 21.84 -32.58
CA PRO A 137 10.07 22.24 -31.29
C PRO A 137 10.87 23.55 -31.39
N GLU A 138 10.60 24.48 -30.48
CA GLU A 138 11.39 25.70 -30.34
C GLU A 138 12.84 25.35 -29.95
N GLY A 139 13.81 25.91 -30.69
CA GLY A 139 15.24 25.63 -30.61
C GLY A 139 15.95 26.20 -29.37
N ARG A 140 15.42 25.93 -28.17
CA ARG A 140 16.05 26.28 -26.87
C ARG A 140 15.85 25.21 -25.80
N LEU A 141 15.71 23.95 -26.20
CA LEU A 141 15.82 22.81 -25.30
C LEU A 141 17.19 22.17 -25.51
N LEU A 142 18.10 22.50 -24.59
CA LEU A 142 19.37 21.86 -24.27
C LEU A 142 19.80 20.72 -25.24
N SER A 143 20.77 21.01 -26.10
CA SER A 143 21.39 20.05 -27.01
C SER A 143 22.27 19.05 -26.25
N PHE A 144 21.65 18.10 -25.57
CA PHE A 144 22.31 16.87 -25.14
C PHE A 144 22.11 15.80 -26.22
N ASN A 145 22.68 16.07 -27.39
CA ASN A 145 23.10 15.04 -28.33
C ASN A 145 24.35 15.54 -29.05
N CYS A 146 25.32 16.01 -28.25
CA CYS A 146 26.72 15.97 -28.67
C CYS A 146 27.10 14.50 -28.50
N ASP A 147 26.81 13.76 -29.57
CA ASP A 147 27.21 12.40 -29.87
C ASP A 147 28.70 12.26 -29.52
N ASP A 148 28.96 11.64 -28.38
CA ASP A 148 30.25 11.11 -27.99
C ASP A 148 30.20 9.65 -28.45
N GLU A 149 30.81 9.35 -29.60
CA GLU A 149 31.53 8.09 -29.90
C GLU A 149 32.00 8.05 -31.37
N GLU A 150 33.34 8.12 -31.50
CA GLU A 150 34.23 7.29 -32.33
C GLU A 150 34.27 7.35 -33.88
N ASP A 151 35.53 7.26 -34.34
CA ASP A 151 36.07 6.86 -35.66
C ASP A 151 36.19 7.90 -36.79
N GLU A 152 37.29 8.68 -36.77
CA GLU A 152 38.46 8.54 -37.70
C GLU A 152 39.68 9.36 -37.21
#